data_AF-A0A356AXU8-F1
#
_entry.id   AF-A0A356AXU8-F1
#
_cell.length_a   1.000
_cell.length_b   1.000
_cell.length_c   1.000
_cell.angle_alpha   90.00
_cell.angle_beta   90.00
_cell.angle_gamma   90.00
#
_symmetry.space_group_name_H-M   'P 1'
#
loop_
_entity.id
_entity.type
_entity.pdbx_description
1 polymer ?
#
loop_
_entity_poly.entity_id
_entity_poly.type
_entity_poly.pdbx_seq_one_letter_code
_entity_poly.pdbx_strand_id
1 'polypeptide(L)'
;MLFTRIERGYLYYFETRRREEVQFTDELRQKVFDILEEMHSYMNRGFTPKVRTSKKCVACSLRNICLPVLNKNKDVKQYIQRRIME
;
A
#
# COMPACT_ATOMS: atom_id res chain seq x y z
N MET A 1 -1.50 24.18 -17.83
CA MET A 1 -1.51 24.07 -16.36
C MET A 1 -1.70 25.47 -15.78
N LEU A 2 -2.55 25.62 -14.76
CA LEU A 2 -2.68 26.89 -14.04
C LEU A 2 -1.42 27.05 -13.18
N PHE A 3 -0.57 28.04 -13.48
CA PHE A 3 0.72 28.32 -12.83
C PHE A 3 0.58 28.85 -11.38
N THR A 4 -0.38 28.32 -10.63
CA THR A 4 -0.74 28.81 -9.31
C THR A 4 -0.40 27.77 -8.27
N ARG A 5 0.37 28.18 -7.27
CA ARG A 5 0.66 27.37 -6.10
C ARG A 5 -0.55 27.40 -5.16
N ILE A 6 -1.05 26.22 -4.79
CA ILE A 6 -2.14 26.06 -3.84
C ILE A 6 -1.51 25.81 -2.48
N GLU A 7 -1.72 26.70 -1.52
CA GLU A 7 -1.08 26.61 -0.20
C GLU A 7 -1.87 25.75 0.80
N ARG A 8 -3.19 25.60 0.61
CA ARG A 8 -4.03 24.83 1.53
C ARG A 8 -5.28 24.27 0.85
N GLY A 9 -5.88 23.28 1.51
CA GLY A 9 -7.18 22.71 1.17
C GLY A 9 -7.97 22.36 2.43
N TYR A 10 -9.17 21.82 2.24
CA TYR A 10 -10.02 21.39 3.34
C TYR A 10 -10.51 19.96 3.10
N LEU A 11 -10.43 19.12 4.14
CA LEU A 11 -11.12 17.84 4.20
C LEU A 11 -12.46 18.05 4.89
N TYR A 12 -13.56 17.79 4.19
CA TYR A 12 -14.89 17.84 4.77
C TYR A 12 -15.33 16.45 5.22
N TYR A 13 -15.46 16.25 6.52
CA TYR A 13 -16.00 15.02 7.08
C TYR A 13 -17.52 15.14 7.16
N PHE A 14 -18.23 14.33 6.37
CA PHE A 14 -19.68 14.41 6.26
C PHE A 14 -20.39 14.06 7.59
N GLU A 15 -19.86 13.10 8.33
CA GLU A 15 -20.42 12.65 9.61
C GLU A 15 -20.44 13.77 10.66
N THR A 16 -19.31 14.45 10.85
CA THR A 16 -19.20 15.54 11.83
C THR A 16 -19.60 16.90 11.26
N ARG A 17 -19.81 16.97 9.94
CA ARG A 17 -20.05 18.21 9.16
C ARG A 17 -18.97 19.27 9.38
N ARG A 18 -17.74 18.85 9.64
CA ARG A 18 -16.60 19.75 9.90
C ARG A 18 -15.62 19.74 8.74
N ARG A 19 -15.02 20.91 8.49
CA ARG A 19 -13.88 21.07 7.60
C ARG A 19 -12.61 21.09 8.43
N GLU A 20 -11.67 20.22 8.10
CA GLU A 20 -10.31 20.27 8.62
C GLU A 20 -9.41 20.93 7.57
N GLU A 21 -8.74 22.00 7.97
CA GLU A 21 -7.76 22.68 7.12
C GLU A 21 -6.49 21.85 7.01
N VAL A 22 -5.98 21.70 5.78
CA VAL A 22 -4.72 21.02 5.50
C VAL A 22 -3.81 22.00 4.76
N GLN A 23 -2.67 22.30 5.38
CA GLN A 23 -1.62 23.13 4.78
C GLN A 23 -0.72 22.26 3.89
N PHE A 24 -0.45 22.71 2.67
CA PHE A 24 0.35 21.98 1.68
C PHE A 24 1.80 22.42 1.69
N THR A 25 2.50 22.08 2.78
CA THR A 25 3.91 22.42 2.96
C THR A 25 4.81 21.71 1.95
N ASP A 26 6.02 22.23 1.74
CA ASP A 26 6.99 21.61 0.83
C ASP A 26 7.38 20.21 1.31
N GLU A 27 7.46 19.96 2.61
CA GLU A 27 7.75 18.63 3.17
C GLU A 27 6.63 17.62 2.84
N LEU A 28 5.37 18.06 2.94
CA LEU A 28 4.23 17.20 2.60
C LEU A 28 4.21 16.89 1.10
N ARG A 29 4.55 17.87 0.26
CA ARG A 29 4.67 17.69 -1.19
C ARG A 29 5.79 16.73 -1.53
N GLN A 30 6.98 16.94 -0.96
CA GLN A 30 8.13 16.08 -1.19
C GLN A 30 7.83 14.64 -0.79
N LYS A 31 7.20 14.43 0.37
CA LYS A 31 6.80 13.10 0.82
C LYS A 31 5.87 12.38 -0.18
N VAL A 32 4.97 13.10 -0.83
CA VAL A 32 4.11 12.52 -1.88
C VAL A 32 4.95 12.13 -3.09
N PHE A 33 5.86 13.00 -3.55
CA PHE A 33 6.75 12.69 -4.66
C PHE A 33 7.63 11.47 -4.38
N ASP A 34 8.23 11.40 -3.20
CA ASP A 34 9.10 10.28 -2.79
C ASP A 34 8.33 8.94 -2.80
N ILE A 35 7.12 8.92 -2.24
CA ILE A 35 6.26 7.73 -2.21
C ILE A 35 5.87 7.31 -3.62
N LEU A 36 5.50 8.25 -4.48
CA LEU A 36 5.11 7.96 -5.87
C LEU A 36 6.29 7.42 -6.67
N GLU A 37 7.47 8.01 -6.51
CA GLU A 37 8.69 7.55 -7.18
C GLU A 37 9.03 6.11 -6.76
N GLU A 38 8.97 5.81 -5.46
CA GLU A 38 9.18 4.45 -4.95
C GLU A 38 8.17 3.46 -5.54
N MET A 39 6.87 3.81 -5.53
CA MET A 39 5.82 2.97 -6.10
C MET A 39 6.01 2.70 -7.59
N HIS A 40 6.36 3.73 -8.36
CA HIS A 40 6.65 3.59 -9.79
C HIS A 40 7.90 2.74 -10.05
N SER A 41 8.94 2.87 -9.21
CA SER A 41 10.14 2.03 -9.28
C SER A 41 9.82 0.55 -9.09
N TYR A 42 8.94 0.20 -8.14
CA TYR A 42 8.48 -1.18 -7.95
C TYR A 42 7.77 -1.74 -9.17
N MET A 43 6.87 -0.95 -9.77
CA MET A 43 6.15 -1.37 -10.99
C MET A 43 7.10 -1.58 -12.16
N ASN A 44 8.01 -0.64 -12.42
CA ASN A 44 8.96 -0.73 -13.53
C ASN A 44 9.87 -1.96 -13.43
N ARG A 45 10.20 -2.39 -12.21
CA ARG A 45 11.04 -3.57 -11.94
C ARG A 45 10.24 -4.87 -11.87
N GLY A 46 8.91 -4.82 -11.94
CA GLY A 46 8.04 -5.99 -11.71
C GLY A 46 8.23 -6.60 -10.31
N PHE A 47 8.62 -5.79 -9.32
CA PHE A 47 9.00 -6.27 -8.00
C PHE A 47 7.95 -5.89 -6.96
N THR A 48 7.36 -6.89 -6.31
CA THR A 48 6.46 -6.69 -5.17
C THR A 48 7.23 -6.91 -3.87
N PRO A 49 7.44 -5.87 -3.04
CA PRO A 49 8.14 -6.02 -1.77
C PRO A 49 7.40 -6.94 -0.80
N LYS A 50 8.15 -7.64 0.06
CA LYS A 50 7.56 -8.49 1.10
C LYS A 50 6.84 -7.63 2.15
N VAL A 51 5.53 -7.84 2.29
CA VAL A 51 4.73 -7.11 3.27
C VAL A 51 5.09 -7.55 4.70
N ARG A 52 5.27 -6.58 5.60
CA ARG A 52 5.36 -6.82 7.05
C ARG A 52 3.95 -6.83 7.63
N THR A 53 3.56 -7.95 8.23
CA THR A 53 2.22 -8.09 8.83
C THR A 53 2.05 -7.15 10.02
N SER A 54 0.94 -6.44 10.06
CA SER A 54 0.56 -5.58 11.19
C SER A 54 -0.95 -5.65 11.43
N LYS A 55 -1.44 -5.02 12.51
CA LYS A 55 -2.89 -4.94 12.81
C LYS A 55 -3.70 -4.38 11.62
N LYS A 56 -3.10 -3.52 10.80
CA LYS A 56 -3.73 -2.93 9.60
C LYS A 56 -4.09 -3.99 8.53
N CYS A 57 -3.36 -5.09 8.47
CA CYS A 57 -3.62 -6.16 7.49
C CYS A 57 -4.96 -6.87 7.72
N VAL A 58 -5.52 -6.84 8.94
CA VAL A 58 -6.81 -7.47 9.27
C VAL A 58 -7.97 -6.73 8.61
N ALA A 59 -7.87 -5.41 8.49
CA ALA A 59 -8.87 -4.54 7.85
C ALA A 59 -8.58 -4.28 6.36
N CYS A 60 -7.52 -4.88 5.79
CA CYS A 60 -7.14 -4.65 4.41
C CYS A 60 -8.09 -5.39 3.45
N SER A 61 -8.55 -4.70 2.40
CA SER A 61 -9.35 -5.30 1.32
C SER A 61 -8.63 -6.46 0.62
N LEU A 62 -7.29 -6.43 0.59
CA LEU A 62 -6.44 -7.46 -0.02
C LEU A 62 -6.02 -8.58 0.95
N ARG A 63 -6.57 -8.62 2.17
CA ARG A 63 -6.16 -9.57 3.22
C ARG A 63 -6.11 -11.03 2.74
N ASN A 64 -7.12 -11.46 1.99
CA ASN A 64 -7.27 -12.85 1.53
C ASN A 64 -6.39 -13.19 0.32
N ILE A 65 -5.63 -12.22 -0.21
CA ILE A 65 -4.78 -12.39 -1.40
C ILE A 65 -3.30 -12.13 -1.04
N CYS A 66 -3.04 -11.13 -0.19
CA CYS A 66 -1.70 -10.59 0.05
C CYS A 66 -0.96 -11.25 1.22
N LEU A 67 -1.68 -11.72 2.25
CA LEU A 67 -1.05 -12.07 3.53
C LEU A 67 0.08 -13.13 3.37
N PRO A 68 1.26 -12.91 3.98
CA PRO A 68 2.37 -13.87 3.95
C PRO A 68 2.01 -15.26 4.51
N VAL A 69 0.98 -15.35 5.35
CA VAL A 69 0.46 -16.63 5.87
C VAL A 69 -0.16 -17.48 4.75
N LEU A 70 -0.59 -16.87 3.64
CA LEU A 70 -1.00 -17.54 2.40
C LEU A 70 0.22 -17.96 1.56
N ASN A 71 1.30 -17.16 1.61
CA ASN A 71 2.64 -17.50 1.11
C ASN A 71 3.44 -18.34 2.11
N LYS A 72 2.79 -19.24 2.88
CA LYS A 72 3.54 -20.31 3.53
C LYS A 72 4.19 -21.10 2.41
N ASN A 73 5.51 -20.98 2.29
CA ASN A 73 6.36 -21.81 1.45
C ASN A 73 6.09 -23.28 1.82
N LYS A 74 5.03 -23.87 1.24
CA LYS A 74 4.93 -25.32 1.21
C LYS A 74 6.07 -25.75 0.33
N ASP A 75 6.95 -26.58 0.87
CA ASP A 75 8.03 -27.14 0.10
C ASP A 75 7.40 -27.89 -1.09
N VAL A 76 7.68 -27.39 -2.29
CA VAL A 76 7.11 -27.94 -3.54
C VAL A 76 7.49 -29.41 -3.68
N LYS A 77 8.69 -29.80 -3.22
CA LYS A 77 9.16 -31.19 -3.21
C LYS A 77 8.29 -32.05 -2.29
N GLN A 78 7.98 -31.57 -1.08
CA GLN A 78 7.09 -32.29 -0.17
C GLN A 78 5.67 -32.40 -0.72
N TYR A 79 5.14 -31.36 -1.38
CA TYR A 79 3.84 -31.41 -2.02
C TYR A 79 3.79 -32.48 -3.13
N ILE A 80 4.79 -32.50 -4.01
CA ILE A 80 4.87 -33.46 -5.12
C ILE A 80 5.02 -34.89 -4.59
N GLN A 81 5.93 -35.12 -3.63
CA GLN A 81 6.12 -36.46 -3.04
C GLN A 81 4.83 -37.01 -2.44
N ARG A 82 4.09 -36.19 -1.69
CA ARG A 82 2.81 -36.60 -1.11
C ARG A 82 1.79 -37.00 -2.18
N ARG A 83 1.71 -36.25 -3.29
CA ARG A 83 0.77 -36.52 -4.39
C ARG A 83 1.12 -37.76 -5.22
N ILE A 84 2.39 -38.13 -5.29
CA ILE A 84 2.85 -39.34 -5.99
C ILE A 84 2.60 -40.60 -5.14
N MET A 85 2.55 -40.47 -3.81
CA MET A 85 2.32 -41.59 -2.88
C MET A 85 0.85 -41.81 -2.49
N GLU A 86 -0.08 -40.97 -2.96
CA GLU A 86 -1.54 -41.21 -2.95
C GLU A 86 -1.91 -42.19 -4.08
#